data_AF-A0A9P7AF53-F1
#
_entry.id   AF-A0A9P7AF53-F1
#
_cell.length_a   1.000
_cell.length_b   1.000
_cell.length_c   1.000
_cell.angle_alpha   90.00
_cell.angle_beta   90.00
_cell.angle_gamma   90.00
#
_symmetry.space_group_name_H-M   'P 1'
#
loop_
_entity.id
_entity.type
_entity.pdbx_description
1 polymer ?
#
loop_
_entity_poly.entity_id
_entity_poly.type
_entity_poly.pdbx_seq_one_letter_code
_entity_poly.pdbx_strand_id
1 'polypeptide(L)'
;YLISAAVSDNPWQLLIAVKLLNVTTGRYAIPVFWKLMDRWPTPRDMIEADHDELVNILRPLGLYNKRAAWMKEISQEYINDPPTDVLRPSKCRLEIPARVKITAPSYVNPRKRKHYGSPQTARKTTMPYPPTPVSHYPGVGRYALDSYRIFCMSHESEEWKQVMPEDKELIRYLRWKWAYEERKIWYPDGVGVVKGVDIPYLLILVDELMEQLEPDEFWGPTDFISG
;
A
#
# COMPACT_ATOMS: atom_id res chain seq x y z
N TYR A 1 0.94 8.72 7.22
CA TYR A 1 1.31 9.29 5.91
C TYR A 1 1.74 8.15 4.99
N LEU A 2 1.06 7.96 3.85
CA LEU A 2 1.44 6.92 2.87
C LEU A 2 2.38 7.50 1.83
N ILE A 3 3.57 6.93 1.70
CA ILE A 3 4.54 7.34 0.67
C ILE A 3 3.98 7.17 -0.74
N SER A 4 3.10 6.19 -0.96
CA SER A 4 2.43 5.95 -2.23
C SER A 4 1.58 7.13 -2.69
N ALA A 5 1.00 7.89 -1.75
CA ALA A 5 0.29 9.14 -2.05
C ALA A 5 1.24 10.28 -2.40
N ALA A 6 2.46 10.28 -1.85
CA ALA A 6 3.46 11.31 -2.10
C ALA A 6 4.09 11.23 -3.51
N VAL A 7 3.99 10.06 -4.15
CA VAL A 7 4.58 9.78 -5.47
C VAL A 7 3.52 9.36 -6.49
N SER A 8 2.26 9.77 -6.28
CA SER A 8 1.12 9.45 -7.14
C SER A 8 1.35 9.80 -8.61
N ASP A 9 2.07 10.87 -8.86
CA ASP A 9 2.29 11.41 -10.21
C ASP A 9 3.39 10.66 -10.97
N ASN A 10 4.10 9.74 -10.30
CA ASN A 10 5.17 8.96 -10.89
C ASN A 10 4.99 7.46 -10.60
N PRO A 11 4.36 6.71 -11.54
CA PRO A 11 4.14 5.28 -11.40
C PRO A 11 5.40 4.45 -11.11
N TRP A 12 6.56 4.83 -11.66
CA TRP A 12 7.81 4.12 -11.38
C TRP A 12 8.22 4.29 -9.92
N GLN A 13 8.21 5.53 -9.41
CA GLN A 13 8.51 5.79 -8.00
C GLN A 13 7.52 5.09 -7.07
N LEU A 14 6.23 5.03 -7.44
CA LEU A 14 5.24 4.24 -6.70
C LEU A 14 5.64 2.76 -6.61
N LEU A 15 6.04 2.14 -7.72
CA LEU A 15 6.43 0.73 -7.75
C LEU A 15 7.66 0.46 -6.86
N ILE A 16 8.65 1.36 -6.88
CA ILE A 16 9.83 1.29 -5.99
C ILE A 16 9.40 1.42 -4.52
N ALA A 17 8.53 2.39 -4.20
CA ALA A 17 8.06 2.62 -2.84
C ALA A 17 7.29 1.41 -2.29
N VAL A 18 6.37 0.86 -3.08
CA VAL A 18 5.60 -0.35 -2.74
C VAL A 18 6.53 -1.55 -2.55
N LYS A 19 7.54 -1.72 -3.41
CA LYS A 19 8.52 -2.81 -3.23
C LYS A 19 9.23 -2.72 -1.89
N LEU A 20 9.59 -1.50 -1.46
CA LEU A 20 10.28 -1.30 -0.19
C LEU A 20 9.38 -1.59 1.02
N LEU A 21 8.09 -1.28 0.91
CA LEU A 21 7.10 -1.50 1.96
C LEU A 21 6.64 -2.96 2.07
N ASN A 22 6.92 -3.80 1.07
CA ASN A 22 6.66 -5.22 1.16
C ASN A 22 7.52 -5.86 2.26
N VAL A 23 6.89 -6.20 3.38
CA VAL A 23 7.52 -6.83 4.55
C VAL A 23 8.51 -5.88 5.25
N THR A 24 8.28 -4.56 5.20
CA THR A 24 9.10 -3.58 5.93
C THR A 24 8.23 -2.45 6.46
N THR A 25 8.42 -2.09 7.73
CA THR A 25 7.69 -0.97 8.35
C THR A 25 8.04 0.34 7.66
N GLY A 26 7.03 1.16 7.35
CA GLY A 26 7.20 2.44 6.67
C GLY A 26 8.25 3.35 7.32
N ARG A 27 8.37 3.34 8.65
CA ARG A 27 9.39 4.07 9.42
C ARG A 27 10.81 3.85 8.90
N TYR A 28 11.15 2.63 8.49
CA TYR A 28 12.49 2.30 7.96
C TYR A 28 12.55 2.42 6.44
N ALA A 29 11.47 2.07 5.75
CA ALA A 29 11.43 2.09 4.29
C ALA A 29 11.41 3.52 3.71
N ILE A 30 10.73 4.47 4.37
CA ILE A 30 10.55 5.84 3.87
C ILE A 30 11.89 6.59 3.77
N PRO A 31 12.77 6.64 4.81
CA PRO A 31 14.06 7.31 4.68
C PRO A 31 14.95 6.71 3.60
N VAL A 32 14.95 5.37 3.47
CA VAL A 32 15.71 4.67 2.43
C VAL A 32 15.16 4.99 1.05
N PHE A 33 13.83 5.03 0.89
CA PHE A 33 13.21 5.43 -0.36
C PHE A 33 13.67 6.82 -0.80
N TRP A 34 13.59 7.82 0.06
CA TRP A 34 14.01 9.18 -0.29
C TRP A 34 15.51 9.26 -0.59
N LYS A 35 16.34 8.51 0.14
CA LYS A 35 17.77 8.39 -0.18
C LYS A 35 18.01 7.81 -1.58
N LEU A 36 17.21 6.83 -2.01
CA LEU A 36 17.27 6.28 -3.35
C LEU A 36 16.80 7.30 -4.40
N MET A 37 15.69 8.01 -4.16
CA MET A 37 15.16 8.99 -5.10
C MET A 37 16.04 10.24 -5.24
N ASP A 38 16.77 10.61 -4.19
CA ASP A 38 17.79 11.67 -4.23
C ASP A 38 19.00 11.23 -5.06
N ARG A 39 19.43 9.97 -4.91
CA ARG A 39 20.61 9.43 -5.59
C ARG A 39 20.37 9.02 -7.04
N TRP A 40 19.23 8.38 -7.30
CA TRP A 40 18.82 7.83 -8.61
C TRP A 40 17.35 8.21 -8.87
N PRO A 41 17.09 9.47 -9.27
CA PRO A 41 15.73 10.01 -9.39
C PRO A 41 14.93 9.43 -10.56
N THR A 42 15.60 8.89 -11.58
CA THR A 42 14.95 8.34 -12.78
C THR A 42 15.20 6.83 -12.96
N PRO A 43 14.37 6.14 -13.75
CA PRO A 43 14.60 4.73 -14.10
C PRO A 43 15.98 4.51 -14.74
N ARG A 44 16.46 5.46 -15.55
CA ARG A 44 17.76 5.38 -16.22
C ARG A 44 18.90 5.42 -15.20
N ASP A 45 18.84 6.35 -14.26
CA ASP A 45 19.83 6.45 -13.18
C ASP A 45 19.87 5.16 -12.34
N MET A 46 18.71 4.56 -12.06
CA MET A 46 18.61 3.31 -11.29
C MET A 46 19.24 2.11 -12.02
N ILE A 47 19.11 2.04 -13.34
CA ILE A 47 19.75 0.99 -14.15
C ILE A 47 21.28 1.14 -14.10
N GLU A 48 21.75 2.37 -14.28
CA GLU A 48 23.17 2.75 -14.33
C GLU A 48 23.83 2.78 -12.93
N ALA A 49 23.03 2.76 -11.86
CA ALA A 49 23.49 2.74 -10.48
C ALA A 49 24.57 1.68 -10.23
N ASP A 50 25.61 2.01 -9.45
CA ASP A 50 26.54 0.98 -8.98
C ASP A 50 25.79 -0.06 -8.12
N HIS A 51 26.01 -1.35 -8.41
CA HIS A 51 25.23 -2.41 -7.76
C HIS A 51 25.55 -2.53 -6.27
N ASP A 52 26.82 -2.37 -5.90
CA ASP A 52 27.26 -2.48 -4.51
C ASP A 52 26.79 -1.27 -3.69
N GLU A 53 26.83 -0.06 -4.27
CA GLU A 53 26.25 1.15 -3.67
C GLU A 53 24.75 0.97 -3.40
N LEU A 54 23.99 0.48 -4.39
CA LEU A 54 22.55 0.24 -4.25
C LEU A 54 22.26 -0.80 -3.16
N VAL A 55 23.00 -1.90 -3.13
CA VAL A 55 22.90 -2.93 -2.09
C VAL A 55 23.23 -2.38 -0.71
N ASN A 56 24.26 -1.54 -0.60
CA ASN A 56 24.65 -0.90 0.67
C ASN A 56 23.53 -0.03 1.23
N ILE A 57 22.85 0.75 0.38
CA ILE A 57 21.69 1.58 0.80
C ILE A 57 20.51 0.71 1.26
N LEU A 58 20.26 -0.42 0.59
CA LEU A 58 19.15 -1.32 0.89
C LEU A 58 19.40 -2.26 2.08
N ARG A 59 20.66 -2.44 2.49
CA ARG A 59 21.09 -3.40 3.52
C ARG A 59 20.24 -3.36 4.80
N PRO A 60 19.87 -2.19 5.37
CA PRO A 60 19.07 -2.13 6.60
C PRO A 60 17.68 -2.75 6.50
N LEU A 61 17.13 -2.89 5.28
CA LEU A 61 15.77 -3.39 5.05
C LEU A 61 15.70 -4.90 4.80
N GLY A 62 16.86 -5.57 4.72
CA GLY A 62 16.93 -6.98 4.34
C GLY A 62 16.57 -7.25 2.88
N LEU A 63 16.78 -8.50 2.43
CA LEU A 63 16.56 -8.92 1.04
C LEU A 63 17.22 -8.01 -0.01
N TYR A 64 18.28 -7.30 0.37
CA TYR A 64 18.88 -6.19 -0.37
C TYR A 64 19.34 -6.59 -1.76
N ASN A 65 19.97 -7.77 -1.93
CA ASN A 65 20.42 -8.25 -3.25
C ASN A 65 19.24 -8.46 -4.19
N LYS A 66 18.17 -9.10 -3.70
CA LYS A 66 16.95 -9.34 -4.48
C LYS A 66 16.22 -8.03 -4.80
N ARG A 67 16.20 -7.08 -3.86
CA ARG A 67 15.59 -5.76 -4.06
C ARG A 67 16.39 -4.96 -5.09
N ALA A 68 17.71 -4.89 -4.96
CA ALA A 68 18.59 -4.19 -5.90
C ALA A 68 18.45 -4.72 -7.33
N ALA A 69 18.56 -6.04 -7.50
CA ALA A 69 18.40 -6.68 -8.80
C ALA A 69 17.02 -6.39 -9.42
N TRP A 70 15.96 -6.53 -8.63
CA TRP A 70 14.60 -6.24 -9.07
C TRP A 70 14.40 -4.77 -9.43
N MET A 71 14.99 -3.82 -8.68
CA MET A 71 14.89 -2.38 -8.96
C MET A 71 15.52 -2.02 -10.31
N LYS A 72 16.63 -2.66 -10.67
CA LYS A 72 17.23 -2.49 -12.00
C LYS A 72 16.35 -3.11 -13.09
N GLU A 73 15.89 -4.33 -12.88
CA GLU A 73 15.01 -5.05 -13.80
C GLU A 73 13.72 -4.27 -14.09
N ILE A 74 12.99 -3.85 -13.06
CA ILE A 74 11.74 -3.10 -13.21
C ILE A 74 11.97 -1.74 -13.89
N SER A 75 13.11 -1.09 -13.64
CA SER A 75 13.44 0.19 -14.28
C SER A 75 13.69 0.03 -15.77
N GLN A 76 14.34 -1.06 -16.17
CA GLN A 76 14.54 -1.40 -17.57
C GLN A 76 13.21 -1.71 -18.27
N GLU A 77 12.36 -2.54 -17.66
CA GLU A 77 11.02 -2.86 -18.19
C GLU A 77 10.14 -1.60 -18.29
N TYR A 78 10.24 -0.70 -17.31
CA TYR A 78 9.51 0.56 -17.32
C TYR A 78 9.92 1.48 -18.48
N ILE A 79 11.21 1.51 -18.86
CA ILE A 79 11.67 2.26 -20.04
C ILE A 79 11.18 1.61 -21.34
N ASN A 80 11.16 0.27 -21.38
CA ASN A 80 10.81 -0.48 -22.59
C ASN A 80 9.31 -0.45 -22.91
N ASP A 81 8.45 -0.58 -21.90
CA ASP A 81 6.99 -0.56 -22.04
C ASP A 81 6.39 0.29 -20.90
N PRO A 82 6.51 1.64 -20.96
CA PRO A 82 5.99 2.52 -19.91
C PRO A 82 4.46 2.41 -19.80
N PRO A 83 3.88 2.69 -18.62
CA PRO A 83 2.44 2.62 -18.45
C PRO A 83 1.76 3.67 -19.32
N THR A 84 0.88 3.20 -20.19
CA THR A 84 0.00 4.00 -21.05
C THR A 84 -1.46 3.61 -20.77
N ASP A 85 -2.41 4.09 -21.56
CA ASP A 85 -3.82 3.70 -21.43
C ASP A 85 -4.09 2.23 -21.83
N VAL A 86 -3.07 1.51 -22.33
CA VAL A 86 -3.18 0.11 -22.71
C VAL A 86 -3.19 -0.78 -21.47
N LEU A 87 -4.32 -1.45 -21.23
CA LEU A 87 -4.48 -2.39 -20.12
C LEU A 87 -3.76 -3.72 -20.40
N ARG A 88 -3.00 -4.21 -19.42
CA ARG A 88 -2.25 -5.46 -19.51
C ARG A 88 -2.81 -6.50 -18.53
N PRO A 89 -2.87 -7.79 -18.91
CA PRO A 89 -3.38 -8.84 -18.02
C PRO A 89 -2.44 -9.04 -16.84
N SER A 90 -3.00 -9.22 -15.64
CA SER A 90 -2.24 -9.59 -14.45
C SER A 90 -2.15 -11.09 -14.29
N LYS A 91 -1.01 -11.59 -13.78
CA LYS A 91 -0.87 -12.98 -13.31
C LYS A 91 -1.46 -13.16 -11.91
N CYS A 92 -1.75 -12.07 -11.19
CA CYS A 92 -2.36 -12.11 -9.86
C CYS A 92 -3.83 -12.54 -9.93
N ARG A 93 -4.28 -13.16 -8.83
CA ARG A 93 -5.69 -13.53 -8.67
C ARG A 93 -6.25 -12.92 -7.40
N LEU A 94 -7.55 -12.59 -7.46
CA LEU A 94 -8.33 -12.07 -6.35
C LEU A 94 -9.10 -13.20 -5.69
N GLU A 95 -9.08 -13.22 -4.35
CA GLU A 95 -10.00 -14.03 -3.56
C GLU A 95 -11.31 -13.26 -3.37
N ILE A 96 -12.43 -13.88 -3.75
CA ILE A 96 -13.76 -13.35 -3.49
C ILE A 96 -14.38 -14.16 -2.35
N PRO A 97 -14.75 -13.53 -1.23
CA PRO A 97 -15.58 -14.17 -0.22
C PRO A 97 -16.93 -14.56 -0.84
N ALA A 98 -17.40 -15.78 -0.60
CA ALA A 98 -18.78 -16.14 -0.92
C ALA A 98 -19.74 -15.16 -0.22
N ARG A 99 -20.74 -14.62 -0.94
CA ARG A 99 -21.68 -13.58 -0.49
C ARG A 99 -21.92 -13.62 1.02
N VAL A 100 -21.29 -12.69 1.75
CA VAL A 100 -21.53 -12.52 3.19
C VAL A 100 -22.92 -11.89 3.33
N LYS A 101 -23.80 -12.48 4.15
CA LYS A 101 -25.06 -11.84 4.52
C LYS A 101 -24.73 -10.52 5.22
N ILE A 102 -25.07 -9.40 4.59
CA ILE A 102 -24.86 -8.06 5.12
C ILE A 102 -25.84 -7.85 6.27
N THR A 103 -25.47 -8.22 7.49
CA THR A 103 -26.02 -7.54 8.67
C THR A 103 -25.16 -6.30 8.87
N ALA A 104 -25.77 -5.11 8.93
CA ALA A 104 -25.06 -3.87 9.18
C ALA A 104 -24.09 -4.08 10.35
N PRO A 105 -22.76 -4.07 10.11
CA PRO A 105 -21.82 -4.35 11.18
C PRO A 105 -21.90 -3.16 12.14
N SER A 106 -22.23 -3.41 13.41
CA SER A 106 -21.84 -2.48 14.45
C SER A 106 -20.31 -2.49 14.44
N TYR A 107 -19.72 -1.40 13.97
CA TYR A 107 -18.27 -1.35 13.92
C TYR A 107 -17.74 -1.36 15.35
N VAL A 108 -17.04 -2.44 15.67
CA VAL A 108 -16.29 -2.61 16.91
C VAL A 108 -14.83 -2.42 16.56
N ASN A 109 -14.13 -1.57 17.33
CA ASN A 109 -12.69 -1.36 17.18
C ASN A 109 -11.99 -2.74 17.02
N PRO A 110 -11.19 -2.97 15.96
CA PRO A 110 -10.53 -4.25 15.70
C PRO A 110 -9.71 -4.78 16.88
N ARG A 111 -9.19 -3.90 17.75
CA ARG A 111 -8.45 -4.27 18.97
C ARG A 111 -9.34 -4.68 20.16
N LYS A 112 -10.64 -4.37 20.12
CA LYS A 112 -11.66 -4.81 21.10
C LYS A 112 -12.42 -6.07 20.63
N ARG A 113 -12.01 -6.69 19.52
CA ARG A 113 -12.55 -8.00 19.11
C ARG A 113 -12.19 -9.04 20.16
N LYS A 114 -13.17 -9.50 20.94
CA LYS A 114 -13.07 -10.78 21.64
C LYS A 114 -12.88 -11.88 20.57
N HIS A 115 -11.98 -12.83 20.82
CA HIS A 115 -11.80 -14.03 19.99
C HIS A 115 -13.11 -14.83 19.96
N TYR A 116 -14.01 -14.50 19.03
CA TYR A 116 -15.10 -15.39 18.66
C TYR A 116 -14.54 -16.42 17.68
N GLY A 117 -14.83 -17.70 17.94
CA GLY A 117 -14.28 -18.83 17.21
C GLY A 117 -14.36 -18.66 15.69
N SER A 118 -13.33 -19.17 15.01
CA SER A 118 -13.18 -19.14 13.55
C SER A 118 -14.49 -19.53 12.87
N PRO A 119 -15.13 -18.66 12.06
CA PRO A 119 -16.24 -19.09 11.22
C PRO A 119 -15.74 -20.19 10.30
N GLN A 120 -16.50 -21.28 10.18
CA GLN A 120 -16.22 -22.37 9.24
C GLN A 120 -15.97 -21.77 7.85
N THR A 121 -14.80 -22.06 7.29
CA THR A 121 -14.26 -21.42 6.08
C THR A 121 -15.21 -21.64 4.90
N ALA A 122 -15.97 -20.62 4.54
CA ALA A 122 -16.73 -20.59 3.31
C ALA A 122 -15.78 -20.82 2.12
N ARG A 123 -16.20 -21.60 1.11
CA ARG A 123 -15.42 -21.82 -0.12
C ARG A 123 -15.12 -20.46 -0.75
N LYS A 124 -13.83 -20.13 -0.87
CA LYS A 124 -13.35 -18.92 -1.55
C LYS A 124 -13.28 -19.18 -3.05
N THR A 125 -13.89 -18.32 -3.86
CA THR A 125 -13.74 -18.38 -5.33
C THR A 125 -12.64 -17.42 -5.76
N THR A 126 -11.79 -17.85 -6.69
CA THR A 126 -10.67 -17.05 -7.18
C THR A 126 -10.95 -16.55 -8.58
N MET A 127 -10.80 -15.24 -8.83
CA MET A 127 -10.93 -14.62 -10.16
C MET A 127 -9.61 -13.95 -10.59
N PRO A 128 -9.36 -13.72 -11.88
CA PRO A 128 -8.23 -12.92 -12.33
C PRO A 128 -8.28 -11.49 -11.78
N TYR A 129 -7.14 -10.92 -11.43
CA TYR A 129 -7.06 -9.50 -11.06
C TYR A 129 -7.35 -8.62 -12.30
N PRO A 130 -8.13 -7.52 -12.18
CA PRO A 130 -8.42 -6.62 -13.30
C PRO A 130 -7.16 -6.14 -14.01
N PRO A 131 -7.14 -6.10 -15.36
CA PRO A 131 -5.96 -5.65 -16.07
C PRO A 131 -5.68 -4.16 -15.79
N THR A 132 -4.41 -3.81 -15.66
CA THR A 132 -3.94 -2.44 -15.41
C THR A 132 -2.73 -2.16 -16.31
N PRO A 133 -2.36 -0.89 -16.54
CA PRO A 133 -1.16 -0.56 -17.31
C PRO A 133 0.12 -1.22 -16.76
N VAL A 134 0.22 -1.36 -15.44
CA VAL A 134 1.42 -1.90 -14.76
C VAL A 134 1.36 -3.40 -14.46
N SER A 135 0.29 -4.10 -14.87
CA SER A 135 0.05 -5.50 -14.51
C SER A 135 1.05 -6.51 -15.08
N HIS A 136 1.71 -6.15 -16.19
CA HIS A 136 2.64 -7.04 -16.88
C HIS A 136 4.03 -7.09 -16.25
N TYR A 137 4.37 -6.08 -15.45
CA TYR A 137 5.71 -5.92 -14.91
C TYR A 137 6.12 -7.05 -13.93
N PRO A 138 7.41 -7.43 -13.93
CA PRO A 138 7.90 -8.52 -13.10
C PRO A 138 7.77 -8.19 -11.61
N GLY A 139 7.27 -9.14 -10.82
CA GLY A 139 7.15 -9.00 -9.36
C GLY A 139 6.12 -7.97 -8.87
N VAL A 140 5.31 -7.39 -9.76
CA VAL A 140 4.17 -6.52 -9.40
C VAL A 140 3.01 -7.39 -8.94
N GLY A 141 2.82 -7.44 -7.61
CA GLY A 141 1.78 -8.19 -6.94
C GLY A 141 0.54 -7.36 -6.62
N ARG A 142 -0.48 -8.00 -6.01
CA ARG A 142 -1.76 -7.36 -5.66
C ARG A 142 -1.61 -6.03 -4.91
N TYR A 143 -0.73 -5.95 -3.91
CA TYR A 143 -0.50 -4.70 -3.17
C TYR A 143 -0.04 -3.54 -4.06
N ALA A 144 0.83 -3.81 -5.05
CA ALA A 144 1.28 -2.80 -6.01
C ALA A 144 0.18 -2.41 -6.99
N LEU A 145 -0.63 -3.37 -7.45
CA LEU A 145 -1.75 -3.10 -8.35
C LEU A 145 -2.86 -2.28 -7.66
N ASP A 146 -3.20 -2.65 -6.42
CA ASP A 146 -4.17 -1.89 -5.62
C ASP A 146 -3.63 -0.48 -5.35
N SER A 147 -2.35 -0.33 -5.00
CA SER A 147 -1.72 0.99 -4.83
C SER A 147 -1.79 1.82 -6.11
N TYR A 148 -1.46 1.23 -7.27
CA TYR A 148 -1.51 1.93 -8.55
C TYR A 148 -2.91 2.45 -8.89
N ARG A 149 -3.93 1.59 -8.72
CA ARG A 149 -5.34 1.97 -8.97
C ARG A 149 -5.88 3.01 -8.00
N ILE A 150 -5.33 3.08 -6.78
CA ILE A 150 -5.72 4.06 -5.77
C ILE A 150 -5.05 5.43 -5.99
N PHE A 151 -3.77 5.44 -6.39
CA PHE A 151 -2.94 6.65 -6.38
C PHE A 151 -2.57 7.18 -7.77
N CYS A 152 -2.29 6.33 -8.76
CA CYS A 152 -1.73 6.76 -10.05
C CYS A 152 -2.78 6.93 -11.16
N MET A 153 -4.01 6.44 -10.95
CA MET A 153 -5.08 6.66 -11.91
C MET A 153 -5.68 8.06 -11.73
N SER A 154 -6.13 8.68 -12.83
CA SER A 154 -6.66 10.04 -12.83
C SER A 154 -7.70 10.23 -11.73
N HIS A 155 -7.68 11.37 -11.05
CA HIS A 155 -8.69 11.73 -10.05
C HIS A 155 -10.12 11.73 -10.62
N GLU A 156 -10.27 11.93 -11.94
CA GLU A 156 -11.55 11.83 -12.64
C GLU A 156 -12.02 10.39 -12.80
N SER A 157 -11.08 9.44 -12.87
CA SER A 157 -11.41 8.03 -12.83
C SER A 157 -11.77 7.67 -11.39
N GLU A 158 -13.04 7.36 -11.15
CA GLU A 158 -13.54 6.85 -9.86
C GLU A 158 -12.97 5.45 -9.51
N GLU A 159 -11.83 5.06 -10.09
CA GLU A 159 -11.22 3.74 -9.99
C GLU A 159 -10.98 3.35 -8.53
N TRP A 160 -10.46 4.27 -7.73
CA TRP A 160 -10.16 4.03 -6.32
C TRP A 160 -11.40 3.57 -5.53
N LYS A 161 -12.62 3.92 -5.97
CA LYS A 161 -13.89 3.49 -5.36
C LYS A 161 -14.18 2.00 -5.56
N GLN A 162 -13.59 1.39 -6.58
CA GLN A 162 -13.76 -0.02 -6.94
C GLN A 162 -12.69 -0.93 -6.32
N VAL A 163 -11.61 -0.36 -5.76
CA VAL A 163 -10.50 -1.13 -5.21
C VAL A 163 -10.88 -1.73 -3.86
N MET A 164 -10.60 -3.03 -3.69
CA MET A 164 -10.81 -3.80 -2.46
C MET A 164 -9.48 -4.41 -2.01
N PRO A 165 -8.61 -3.61 -1.36
CA PRO A 165 -7.30 -4.06 -0.96
C PRO A 165 -7.36 -4.98 0.26
N GLU A 166 -6.39 -5.87 0.38
CA GLU A 166 -6.15 -6.66 1.60
C GLU A 166 -5.11 -6.01 2.53
N ASP A 167 -4.30 -5.09 2.00
CA ASP A 167 -3.28 -4.42 2.79
C ASP A 167 -3.90 -3.48 3.82
N LYS A 168 -3.47 -3.61 5.07
CA LYS A 168 -4.01 -2.87 6.21
C LYS A 168 -3.86 -1.35 6.06
N GLU A 169 -2.77 -0.88 5.44
CA GLU A 169 -2.51 0.56 5.31
C GLU A 169 -3.33 1.14 4.16
N LEU A 170 -3.49 0.40 3.05
CA LEU A 170 -4.44 0.77 1.99
C LEU A 170 -5.89 0.78 2.48
N ILE A 171 -6.30 -0.20 3.29
CA ILE A 171 -7.64 -0.26 3.89
C ILE A 171 -7.89 0.98 4.76
N ARG A 172 -6.93 1.34 5.63
CA ARG A 172 -7.03 2.54 6.45
C ARG A 172 -7.14 3.80 5.61
N TYR A 173 -6.30 3.93 4.59
CA TYR A 173 -6.34 5.07 3.70
C TYR A 173 -7.67 5.19 2.96
N LEU A 174 -8.21 4.09 2.43
CA LEU A 174 -9.51 4.10 1.76
C LEU A 174 -10.65 4.46 2.72
N ARG A 175 -10.64 3.94 3.95
CA ARG A 175 -11.63 4.34 4.98
C ARG A 175 -11.61 5.85 5.22
N TRP A 176 -10.44 6.43 5.39
CA TRP A 176 -10.28 7.87 5.52
C TRP A 176 -10.74 8.62 4.25
N LYS A 177 -10.31 8.18 3.07
CA LYS A 177 -10.65 8.83 1.78
C LYS A 177 -12.16 8.83 1.52
N TRP A 178 -12.84 7.70 1.74
CA TRP A 178 -14.30 7.61 1.65
C TRP A 178 -15.02 8.51 2.66
N ALA A 179 -14.50 8.62 3.88
CA ALA A 179 -15.08 9.50 4.89
C ALA A 179 -14.89 10.98 4.54
N TYR A 180 -13.72 11.34 4.02
CA TYR A 180 -13.34 12.71 3.72
C TYR A 180 -13.96 13.23 2.42
N GLU A 181 -13.79 12.50 1.31
CA GLU A 181 -14.26 12.95 -0.02
C GLU A 181 -15.76 12.72 -0.22
N GLU A 182 -16.25 11.56 0.21
CA GLU A 182 -17.60 11.09 -0.13
C GLU A 182 -18.58 11.15 1.04
N ARG A 183 -18.08 11.48 2.26
CA ARG A 183 -18.87 11.47 3.50
C ARG A 183 -19.59 10.13 3.73
N LYS A 184 -18.94 9.03 3.33
CA LYS A 184 -19.48 7.67 3.42
C LYS A 184 -18.61 6.79 4.31
N ILE A 185 -19.27 5.88 5.03
CA ILE A 185 -18.61 4.80 5.75
C ILE A 185 -18.38 3.66 4.78
N TRP A 186 -17.12 3.25 4.63
CA TRP A 186 -16.71 2.14 3.80
C TRP A 186 -16.04 1.05 4.64
N TYR A 187 -16.32 -0.22 4.33
CA TYR A 187 -15.67 -1.38 4.93
C TYR A 187 -15.01 -2.29 3.88
N PRO A 188 -13.90 -2.95 4.24
CA PRO A 188 -13.22 -3.92 3.37
C PRO A 188 -14.04 -5.22 3.23
N ASP A 189 -13.43 -6.27 2.69
CA ASP A 189 -13.99 -7.62 2.58
C ASP A 189 -15.28 -7.72 1.73
N GLY A 190 -15.42 -6.82 0.75
CA GLY A 190 -16.55 -6.82 -0.18
C GLY A 190 -17.84 -6.21 0.37
N VAL A 191 -17.80 -5.61 1.57
CA VAL A 191 -18.95 -4.87 2.12
C VAL A 191 -19.15 -3.53 1.40
N GLY A 192 -18.07 -2.77 1.20
CA GLY A 192 -18.13 -1.48 0.52
C GLY A 192 -18.82 -0.39 1.34
N VAL A 193 -19.51 0.52 0.64
CA VAL A 193 -20.22 1.66 1.25
C VAL A 193 -21.46 1.17 2.00
N VAL A 194 -21.59 1.55 3.26
CA VAL A 194 -22.75 1.17 4.10
C VAL A 194 -23.74 2.31 4.29
N LYS A 195 -23.27 3.48 4.74
CA LYS A 195 -24.12 4.64 5.07
C LYS A 195 -23.32 5.94 5.07
N GLY A 196 -23.99 7.06 5.28
CA GLY A 196 -23.34 8.35 5.54
C GLY A 196 -22.51 8.33 6.83
N VAL A 197 -21.44 9.13 6.84
CA VAL A 197 -20.54 9.29 8.00
C VAL A 197 -21.30 9.85 9.20
N ASP A 198 -20.98 9.32 10.38
CA ASP A 198 -21.43 9.83 11.66
C ASP A 198 -20.23 10.25 12.54
N ILE A 199 -20.50 11.08 13.56
CA ILE A 199 -19.47 11.59 14.48
C ILE A 199 -18.67 10.44 15.14
N PRO A 200 -19.31 9.36 15.66
CA PRO A 200 -18.57 8.24 16.23
C PRO A 200 -17.53 7.64 15.27
N TYR A 201 -17.88 7.48 13.98
CA TYR A 201 -16.95 6.97 12.99
C TYR A 201 -15.77 7.91 12.72
N LEU A 202 -16.00 9.23 12.69
CA LEU A 202 -14.91 10.19 12.54
C LEU A 202 -13.94 10.16 13.72
N LEU A 203 -14.46 10.06 14.96
CA LEU A 203 -13.63 9.94 16.15
C LEU A 203 -12.74 8.69 16.09
N ILE A 204 -13.29 7.56 15.62
CA ILE A 204 -12.51 6.33 15.39
C ILE A 204 -11.37 6.57 14.39
N LEU A 205 -11.64 7.25 13.27
CA LEU A 205 -10.60 7.51 12.28
C LEU A 205 -9.51 8.43 12.83
N VAL A 206 -9.87 9.42 13.65
CA VAL A 206 -8.91 10.30 14.32
C VAL A 206 -8.07 9.51 15.32
N ASP A 207 -8.69 8.67 16.16
CA ASP A 207 -7.98 7.83 17.12
C ASP A 207 -6.99 6.89 16.41
N GLU A 208 -7.41 6.23 15.32
CA GLU A 208 -6.54 5.37 14.51
C GLU A 208 -5.34 6.13 13.91
N LEU A 209 -5.50 7.41 13.58
CA LEU A 209 -4.42 8.27 13.09
C LEU A 209 -3.48 8.71 14.23
N MET A 210 -4.04 9.06 15.39
CA MET A 210 -3.28 9.50 16.55
C MET A 210 -2.40 8.37 17.12
N GLU A 211 -2.89 7.13 17.13
CA GLU A 211 -2.10 5.96 17.51
C GLU A 211 -0.88 5.71 16.59
N GLN A 212 -0.84 6.26 15.37
CA GLN A 212 0.37 6.23 14.53
C GLN A 212 1.39 7.32 14.90
N LEU A 213 0.94 8.37 15.58
CA LEU A 213 1.73 9.52 15.97
C LEU A 213 2.23 9.41 17.41
N GLU A 214 1.66 8.53 18.25
CA GLU A 214 2.10 8.37 19.63
C GLU A 214 3.57 7.90 19.71
N PRO A 215 4.43 8.68 20.36
CA PRO A 215 5.87 8.49 20.36
C PRO A 215 6.30 7.58 21.52
N ASP A 216 5.84 6.33 21.57
CA ASP A 216 6.25 5.38 22.61
C ASP A 216 7.66 4.78 22.40
N GLU A 217 8.54 5.51 21.72
CA GLU A 217 10.00 5.29 21.69
C GLU A 217 10.80 6.61 21.56
N PHE A 218 10.24 7.77 21.94
CA PHE A 218 10.98 9.05 21.90
C PHE A 218 11.83 9.30 23.16
N TRP A 219 11.65 8.51 24.21
CA TRP A 219 12.59 8.41 25.34
C TRP A 219 13.33 7.07 25.28
N GLY A 220 14.30 6.95 24.36
CA GLY A 220 15.45 6.10 24.63
C GLY A 220 16.23 6.67 25.82
N PRO A 221 16.97 5.86 26.61
CA PRO A 221 17.70 6.36 27.76
C PRO A 221 18.61 7.53 27.35
N THR A 222 18.40 8.68 27.98
CA THR A 222 19.29 9.83 27.88
C THR A 222 20.56 9.53 28.65
N ASP A 223 21.44 8.73 28.05
CA ASP A 223 22.81 8.53 28.55
C ASP A 223 23.79 9.28 27.65
N PHE A 224 23.68 10.61 27.67
CA PHE A 224 24.82 11.47 27.41
C PHE A 224 24.84 12.56 28.48
N ILE A 225 25.96 12.60 29.19
CA ILE A 225 26.41 13.50 30.28
C ILE A 225 26.26 12.89 31.69
N SER A 226 27.26 12.09 32.08
CA SER A 226 28.00 12.28 33.35
C SER A 226 29.21 11.34 33.39
N GLY A 227 30.41 11.89 33.56
CA GLY A 227 31.65 11.14 33.79
C GLY A 227 32.78 11.51 32.85
#